data_AF-A0A514WZH6-F1
#
_entry.id   AF-A0A514WZH6-F1
#
_cell.length_a   1.000
_cell.length_b   1.000
_cell.length_c   1.000
_cell.angle_alpha   90.00
_cell.angle_beta   90.00
_cell.angle_gamma   90.00
#
_symmetry.space_group_name_H-M   'P 1'
#
loop_
_entity.id
_entity.type
_entity.pdbx_description
1 polymer ?
#
loop_
_entity_poly.entity_id
_entity_poly.type
_entity_poly.pdbx_seq_one_letter_code
_entity_poly.pdbx_strand_id
1 'polypeptide(L)'
;MKKLLLALVLACAPVFSFAQSMGTFAVEAKPVDQYYRYNFGNVTVGMRMFADFTLTAPANEAVQVKGITISGAMYDAQSNCPVVLNPGLTCTTRVFFWPRLEGGAWGSLVFNLQDHRIIIDLFGYGWRR
;
A
#
# COMPACT_ATOMS: atom_id res chain seq x y z
N MET A 1 -25.03 -66.42 -27.20
CA MET A 1 -23.88 -67.03 -27.92
C MET A 1 -22.63 -66.37 -27.36
N LYS A 2 -21.88 -67.06 -26.49
CA LYS A 2 -20.48 -67.53 -26.73
C LYS A 2 -19.50 -66.35 -26.91
N LYS A 3 -18.38 -66.15 -26.19
CA LYS A 3 -17.48 -66.95 -25.33
C LYS A 3 -16.39 -65.94 -24.84
N LEU A 4 -15.88 -66.01 -23.59
CA LEU A 4 -14.48 -66.41 -23.20
C LEU A 4 -13.36 -65.49 -23.79
N LEU A 5 -12.33 -64.95 -23.12
CA LEU A 5 -11.41 -65.48 -22.08
C LEU A 5 -10.41 -64.38 -21.59
N LEU A 6 -9.78 -64.66 -20.43
CA LEU A 6 -8.70 -63.94 -19.73
C LEU A 6 -7.46 -63.57 -20.57
N ALA A 7 -6.77 -62.49 -20.17
CA ALA A 7 -5.31 -62.42 -20.20
C ALA A 7 -4.77 -61.75 -18.92
N LEU A 8 -4.10 -62.57 -18.12
CA LEU A 8 -3.26 -62.25 -16.97
C LEU A 8 -1.96 -61.63 -17.49
N VAL A 9 -1.60 -60.41 -17.07
CA VAL A 9 -0.21 -59.93 -17.19
C VAL A 9 0.29 -59.63 -15.78
N LEU A 10 1.23 -60.46 -15.38
CA LEU A 10 2.03 -60.41 -14.17
C LEU A 10 3.34 -59.68 -14.53
N ALA A 11 3.69 -58.58 -13.84
CA ALA A 11 5.05 -58.25 -13.35
C ALA A 11 5.32 -56.74 -13.16
N CYS A 12 6.15 -56.47 -12.15
CA CYS A 12 6.94 -55.26 -11.83
C CYS A 12 6.27 -54.09 -11.08
N ALA A 13 6.58 -54.00 -9.78
CA ALA A 13 6.60 -52.77 -8.96
C ALA A 13 7.61 -51.73 -9.53
N PRO A 14 7.78 -50.51 -8.97
CA PRO A 14 7.11 -49.79 -7.88
C PRO A 14 6.40 -48.52 -8.43
N VAL A 15 5.53 -47.80 -7.73
CA VAL A 15 5.86 -46.71 -6.81
C VAL A 15 4.58 -46.43 -6.01
N PHE A 16 4.70 -46.40 -4.68
CA PHE A 16 3.69 -45.78 -3.83
C PHE A 16 3.57 -44.31 -4.24
N SER A 17 2.63 -44.00 -5.13
CA SER A 17 2.24 -42.62 -5.39
C SER A 17 1.55 -42.12 -4.13
N PHE A 18 2.30 -41.36 -3.33
CA PHE A 18 1.75 -40.50 -2.30
C PHE A 18 0.81 -39.51 -3.01
N ALA A 19 -0.49 -39.79 -2.97
CA ALA A 19 -1.50 -38.78 -3.20
C ALA A 19 -1.47 -37.82 -2.00
N GLN A 20 -0.52 -36.88 -2.00
CA GLN A 20 -0.68 -35.70 -1.16
C GLN A 20 -1.73 -34.83 -1.85
N SER A 21 -2.89 -34.70 -1.19
CA SER A 21 -3.85 -33.67 -1.54
C SER A 21 -3.12 -32.34 -1.50
N MET A 22 -2.85 -31.76 -2.67
CA MET A 22 -2.36 -30.39 -2.77
C MET A 22 -3.53 -29.50 -2.36
N GLY A 23 -3.67 -29.31 -1.04
CA GLY A 23 -4.51 -28.26 -0.51
C GLY A 23 -3.96 -26.95 -1.04
N THR A 24 -4.75 -26.26 -1.86
CA THR A 24 -4.42 -24.92 -2.32
C THR A 24 -4.48 -24.01 -1.10
N PHE A 25 -3.34 -23.72 -0.50
CA PHE A 25 -3.24 -22.66 0.49
C PHE A 25 -3.23 -21.34 -0.27
N ALA A 26 -4.40 -20.71 -0.38
CA ALA A 26 -4.44 -19.31 -0.71
C ALA A 26 -3.77 -18.57 0.45
N VAL A 27 -2.52 -18.13 0.25
CA VAL A 27 -1.95 -17.06 1.06
C VAL A 27 -2.76 -15.83 0.67
N GLU A 28 -3.84 -15.55 1.40
CA GLU A 28 -4.48 -14.26 1.34
C GLU A 28 -3.46 -13.28 1.90
N ALA A 29 -2.72 -12.62 1.00
CA ALA A 29 -1.73 -11.63 1.36
C ALA A 29 -2.46 -10.48 2.06
N LYS A 30 -2.49 -10.52 3.39
CA LYS A 30 -2.91 -9.41 4.22
C LYS A 30 -2.23 -8.14 3.66
N PRO A 31 -2.97 -7.06 3.37
CA PRO A 31 -2.36 -5.90 2.77
C PRO A 31 -1.33 -5.33 3.76
N VAL A 32 -0.08 -5.35 3.35
CA VAL A 32 1.06 -4.89 4.14
C VAL A 32 0.99 -3.37 4.20
N ASP A 33 1.14 -2.80 5.40
CA ASP A 33 1.23 -1.35 5.56
C ASP A 33 2.40 -0.81 4.71
N GLN A 34 2.12 0.20 3.90
CA GLN A 34 3.11 0.78 3.01
C GLN A 34 3.83 1.93 3.70
N TYR A 35 5.15 1.97 3.56
CA TYR A 35 6.00 3.00 4.13
C TYR A 35 6.74 3.74 3.02
N TYR A 36 6.62 5.06 3.03
CA TYR A 36 7.29 5.96 2.09
C TYR A 36 7.97 7.08 2.85
N ARG A 37 8.93 7.75 2.19
CA ARG A 37 9.63 8.89 2.74
C ARG A 37 9.70 10.00 1.71
N TYR A 38 9.37 11.22 2.12
CA TYR A 38 9.42 12.39 1.27
C TYR A 38 10.22 13.50 1.94
N ASN A 39 11.13 14.13 1.19
CA ASN A 39 11.96 15.22 1.67
C ASN A 39 11.66 16.51 0.87
N PHE A 40 11.17 17.53 1.56
CA PHE A 40 10.93 18.87 1.02
C PHE A 40 12.23 19.66 0.74
N GLY A 41 13.38 19.18 1.22
CA GLY A 41 14.66 19.84 1.06
C GLY A 41 14.78 21.11 1.91
N ASN A 42 15.58 22.06 1.43
CA ASN A 42 15.82 23.33 2.11
C ASN A 42 14.78 24.36 1.68
N VAL A 43 13.97 24.81 2.63
CA VAL A 43 12.92 25.81 2.43
C VAL A 43 13.24 27.03 3.29
N THR A 44 13.16 28.21 2.68
CA THR A 44 13.42 29.46 3.40
C THR A 44 12.44 29.62 4.55
N VAL A 45 12.93 29.96 5.74
CA VAL A 45 12.06 30.19 6.91
C VAL A 45 11.01 31.25 6.60
N GLY A 46 9.75 30.93 6.87
CA GLY A 46 8.60 31.78 6.57
C GLY A 46 7.98 31.55 5.19
N MET A 47 8.64 30.83 4.27
CA MET A 47 8.06 30.41 2.99
C MET A 47 7.31 29.09 3.13
N ARG A 48 6.28 28.91 2.29
CA ARG A 48 5.49 27.68 2.21
C ARG A 48 5.82 26.95 0.91
N MET A 49 6.18 25.67 1.03
CA MET A 49 6.32 24.74 -0.10
C MET A 49 5.19 23.71 -0.03
N PHE A 50 4.92 23.05 -1.16
CA PHE A 50 3.91 21.99 -1.20
C PHE A 50 4.37 20.80 -2.04
N ALA A 51 3.80 19.64 -1.74
CA ALA A 51 3.95 18.40 -2.48
C ALA A 51 2.58 17.73 -2.62
N ASP A 52 2.30 17.21 -3.82
CA ASP A 52 1.05 16.53 -4.12
C ASP A 52 1.27 15.02 -4.10
N PHE A 53 0.46 14.31 -3.31
CA PHE A 53 0.46 12.86 -3.21
C PHE A 53 -0.83 12.31 -3.82
N THR A 54 -0.71 11.51 -4.86
CA THR A 54 -1.86 10.90 -5.54
C THR A 54 -2.09 9.48 -5.05
N LEU A 55 -3.28 9.22 -4.51
CA LEU A 55 -3.77 7.89 -4.19
C LEU A 55 -4.60 7.38 -5.36
N THR A 56 -4.24 6.20 -5.87
CA THR A 56 -4.93 5.55 -6.99
C THR A 56 -5.59 4.27 -6.48
N ALA A 57 -6.90 4.14 -6.68
CA ALA A 57 -7.60 2.89 -6.40
C ALA A 57 -7.27 1.86 -7.50
N PRO A 58 -7.09 0.57 -7.13
CA PRO A 58 -6.97 -0.50 -8.10
C PRO A 58 -8.21 -0.57 -9.00
N ALA A 59 -8.06 -1.11 -10.22
CA ALA A 59 -9.14 -1.12 -11.21
C ALA A 59 -10.34 -2.01 -10.83
N ASN A 60 -10.14 -2.95 -9.89
CA ASN A 60 -11.11 -4.00 -9.57
C ASN A 60 -11.75 -3.86 -8.19
N GLU A 61 -11.30 -2.92 -7.36
CA GLU A 61 -11.71 -2.82 -5.96
C GLU A 61 -11.82 -1.37 -5.50
N ALA A 62 -12.87 -1.07 -4.74
CA ALA A 62 -13.10 0.24 -4.18
C ALA A 62 -12.31 0.38 -2.87
N VAL A 63 -11.59 1.49 -2.72
CA VAL A 63 -10.78 1.74 -1.54
C VAL A 63 -11.54 2.64 -0.58
N GLN A 64 -11.81 2.14 0.63
CA GLN A 64 -12.39 2.95 1.69
C GLN A 64 -11.30 3.71 2.44
N VAL A 65 -11.33 5.04 2.36
CA VAL A 65 -10.47 5.96 3.09
C VAL A 65 -11.16 6.29 4.42
N LYS A 66 -10.68 5.69 5.52
CA LYS A 66 -11.19 5.97 6.88
C LYS A 66 -10.77 7.35 7.38
N GLY A 67 -9.66 7.87 6.86
CA GLY A 67 -9.24 9.24 7.12
C GLY A 67 -7.78 9.48 6.75
N ILE A 68 -7.42 10.75 6.66
CA ILE A 68 -6.06 11.19 6.38
C ILE A 68 -5.60 12.01 7.57
N THR A 69 -4.47 11.61 8.16
CA THR A 69 -3.91 12.25 9.34
C THR A 69 -2.55 12.81 9.00
N ILE A 70 -2.31 14.08 9.37
CA ILE A 70 -0.98 14.67 9.28
C ILE A 70 -0.48 15.02 10.68
N SER A 71 0.82 14.82 10.89
CA SER A 71 1.52 15.13 12.13
C SER A 71 2.75 15.99 11.84
N GLY A 72 3.14 16.79 12.84
CA GLY A 72 4.26 17.74 12.78
C GLY A 72 3.79 19.19 12.69
N ALA A 73 4.35 20.05 13.55
CA ALA A 73 3.86 21.43 13.75
C ALA A 73 4.06 22.36 12.53
N MET A 74 4.94 21.98 11.59
CA MET A 74 5.28 22.75 10.40
C MET A 74 4.63 22.18 9.13
N TYR A 75 3.76 21.18 9.27
CA TYR A 75 3.08 20.54 8.17
C TYR A 75 1.58 20.75 8.24
N ASP A 76 0.96 20.89 7.07
CA ASP A 76 -0.49 20.99 6.90
C ASP A 76 -0.90 20.16 5.67
N ALA A 77 -2.11 19.62 5.65
CA ALA A 77 -2.59 18.79 4.56
C ALA A 77 -3.99 19.18 4.11
N GLN A 78 -4.18 19.26 2.80
CA GLN A 78 -5.48 19.40 2.18
C GLN A 78 -5.69 18.23 1.23
N SER A 79 -6.75 17.47 1.46
CA SER A 79 -7.10 16.33 0.63
C SER A 79 -8.42 16.55 -0.08
N ASN A 80 -8.51 16.12 -1.34
CA ASN A 80 -9.77 15.99 -2.06
C ASN A 80 -10.27 14.52 -2.10
N CYS A 81 -9.67 13.63 -1.30
CA CYS A 81 -10.04 12.23 -1.28
C CYS A 81 -11.43 12.01 -0.67
N PRO A 82 -12.34 11.32 -1.37
CA PRO A 82 -13.62 10.92 -0.81
C PRO A 82 -13.44 9.80 0.23
N VAL A 83 -14.47 9.56 1.05
CA VAL A 83 -14.50 8.43 2.00
C VAL A 83 -14.43 7.08 1.27
N VAL A 84 -14.96 7.01 0.05
CA VAL A 84 -14.89 5.84 -0.82
C VAL A 84 -14.33 6.27 -2.17
N LEU A 85 -13.17 5.73 -2.54
CA LEU A 85 -12.56 5.93 -3.83
C LEU A 85 -12.92 4.75 -4.73
N ASN A 86 -13.72 5.02 -5.76
CA ASN A 86 -14.18 3.98 -6.69
C ASN A 86 -13.00 3.37 -7.47
N PRO A 87 -13.14 2.12 -7.96
CA PRO A 87 -12.09 1.44 -8.68
C PRO A 87 -11.57 2.25 -9.87
N GLY A 88 -10.24 2.32 -10.03
CA GLY A 88 -9.57 3.06 -11.10
C GLY A 88 -9.64 4.59 -10.99
N LEU A 89 -10.31 5.15 -9.97
CA LEU A 89 -10.25 6.58 -9.69
C LEU A 89 -9.00 6.95 -8.90
N THR A 90 -8.68 8.25 -8.97
CA THR A 90 -7.56 8.83 -8.25
C THR A 90 -8.04 9.99 -7.39
N CYS A 91 -7.34 10.22 -6.29
CA CYS A 91 -7.48 11.42 -5.50
C CYS A 91 -6.10 11.97 -5.10
N THR A 92 -6.05 13.26 -4.77
CA THR A 92 -4.83 13.99 -4.50
C THR A 92 -4.88 14.63 -3.13
N THR A 93 -3.83 14.40 -2.35
CA THR A 93 -3.60 15.09 -1.08
C THR A 93 -2.39 15.98 -1.22
N ARG A 94 -2.61 17.28 -1.07
CA ARG A 94 -1.57 18.29 -1.04
C ARG A 94 -1.08 18.47 0.39
N VAL A 95 0.21 18.26 0.61
CA VAL A 95 0.88 18.57 1.87
C VAL A 95 1.66 19.85 1.70
N PHE A 96 1.51 20.76 2.67
CA PHE A 96 2.27 21.98 2.79
C PHE A 96 3.33 21.83 3.87
N PHE A 97 4.53 22.33 3.58
CA PHE A 97 5.59 22.48 4.55
C PHE A 97 5.89 23.97 4.73
N TRP A 98 5.80 24.44 5.98
CA TRP A 98 6.02 25.84 6.35
C TRP A 98 6.97 25.95 7.54
N PRO A 99 8.30 25.95 7.31
CA PRO A 99 9.27 26.10 8.38
C PRO A 99 9.18 27.48 9.02
N ARG A 100 8.94 27.52 10.33
CA ARG A 100 8.90 28.76 11.13
C ARG A 100 10.22 29.07 11.83
N LEU A 101 11.04 28.05 12.02
CA LEU A 101 12.36 28.12 12.65
C LEU A 101 13.37 27.45 11.71
N GLU A 102 14.64 27.81 11.88
CA GLU A 102 15.73 27.11 11.22
C GLU A 102 15.92 25.72 11.83
N GLY A 103 16.37 24.77 11.02
CA GLY A 103 16.63 23.40 11.44
C GLY A 103 15.73 22.36 10.77
N GLY A 104 15.94 21.11 11.15
CA GLY A 104 15.19 19.97 10.62
C GLY A 104 13.76 19.94 11.17
N ALA A 105 12.82 19.66 10.28
CA ALA A 105 11.43 19.39 10.60
C ALA A 105 11.10 17.94 10.23
N TRP A 106 10.29 17.31 11.08
CA TRP A 106 9.81 15.96 10.92
C TRP A 106 8.30 15.93 11.06
N GLY A 107 7.67 15.10 10.24
CA GLY A 107 6.24 14.87 10.25
C GLY A 107 5.91 13.52 9.64
N SER A 108 4.64 13.15 9.69
CA SER A 108 4.15 11.94 9.06
C SER A 108 2.75 12.19 8.53
N LEU A 109 2.53 11.84 7.27
CA LEU A 109 1.23 11.78 6.62
C LEU A 109 0.78 10.32 6.57
N VAL A 110 -0.40 10.04 7.11
CA VAL A 110 -0.96 8.69 7.14
C VAL A 110 -2.31 8.68 6.43
N PHE A 111 -2.42 7.84 5.40
CA PHE A 111 -3.70 7.43 4.85
C PHE A 111 -4.17 6.18 5.61
N ASN A 112 -5.24 6.33 6.37
CA ASN A 112 -5.89 5.21 7.02
C ASN A 112 -6.95 4.67 6.04
N LEU A 113 -6.67 3.50 5.48
CA LEU A 113 -7.60 2.79 4.61
C LEU A 113 -8.29 1.71 5.47
N GLN A 114 -9.31 1.06 4.92
CA GLN A 114 -10.02 0.02 5.67
C GLN A 114 -9.13 -1.19 6.00
N ASP A 115 -8.31 -1.63 5.05
CA ASP A 115 -7.58 -2.89 5.18
C ASP A 115 -6.10 -2.69 5.56
N HIS A 116 -5.52 -1.53 5.23
CA HIS A 116 -4.12 -1.21 5.49
C HIS A 116 -3.90 0.29 5.67
N ARG A 117 -2.67 0.68 6.02
CA ARG A 117 -2.26 2.07 6.15
C ARG A 117 -1.12 2.38 5.19
N ILE A 118 -1.14 3.58 4.64
CA ILE A 118 -0.02 4.14 3.90
C ILE A 118 0.57 5.26 4.74
N ILE A 119 1.82 5.10 5.15
CA ILE A 119 2.55 6.01 6.02
C ILE A 119 3.65 6.66 5.19
N ILE A 120 3.66 7.99 5.17
CA ILE A 120 4.65 8.79 4.46
C ILE A 120 5.35 9.65 5.49
N ASP A 121 6.61 9.34 5.78
CA ASP A 121 7.42 10.14 6.68
C ASP A 121 7.95 11.37 5.93
N LEU A 122 7.66 12.53 6.48
CA LEU A 122 7.96 13.84 5.91
C LEU A 122 9.19 14.44 6.59
N PHE A 123 10.09 14.97 5.77
CA PHE A 123 11.31 15.63 6.20
C PHE A 123 11.47 16.95 5.46
N GLY A 124 12.05 17.95 6.12
CA GLY A 124 12.39 19.22 5.48
C GLY A 124 13.30 20.04 6.39
N TYR A 125 13.92 21.08 5.83
CA TYR A 125 14.82 21.96 6.57
C TYR A 125 14.42 23.41 6.37
N GLY A 126 14.23 24.13 7.48
CA GLY A 126 14.15 25.58 7.50
C GLY A 126 15.55 26.19 7.39
N TRP A 127 15.79 27.02 6.37
CA TRP A 127 17.06 27.72 6.18
C TRP A 127 16.84 29.25 6.17
N ARG A 128 17.75 30.01 6.79
CA ARG A 128 17.91 31.45 6.52
C ARG A 128 19.31 31.71 5.96
N ARG A 129 19.39 32.59 4.96
CA ARG A 129 20.66 33.11 4.45
C ARG A 129 21.12 34.30 5.28
#